data_AF-A0A3A9AA32-F1
#
_entry.id   AF-A0A3A9AA32-F1
#
_cell.length_a   1.000
_cell.length_b   1.000
_cell.length_c   1.000
_cell.angle_alpha   90.00
_cell.angle_beta   90.00
_cell.angle_gamma   90.00
#
_symmetry.space_group_name_H-M   'P 1'
#
loop_
_entity.id
_entity.type
_entity.pdbx_description
1 polymer ?
#
loop_
_entity_poly.entity_id
_entity_poly.type
_entity_poly.pdbx_seq_one_letter_code
_entity_poly.pdbx_strand_id
1 'polypeptide(L)'
;MLERNIDLLDINLIQMKKKIEKESRFEDTLFDYSIDDMKALLNEAIEIEAEETEDAKTRGIVKKKNGTGKYISIKNVHISMKIILEGLALKKDMTPISIVIFLYNLFEQLRLNISRWQMSVYMSLYEVRRTINITDENLVDVIISNIGKYGYEKLSTGKIMNTVNELYNMGLLDIDNGFYKVEEKVYY
;
A
#
# COMPACT_ATOMS: atom_id res chain seq x y z
N MET A 1 -14.90 19.41 14.52
CA MET A 1 -13.62 19.02 13.87
C MET A 1 -13.97 17.83 12.99
N LEU A 2 -13.79 17.92 11.67
CA LEU A 2 -13.85 16.73 10.81
C LEU A 2 -12.74 15.78 11.29
N GLU A 3 -13.10 14.58 11.72
CA GLU A 3 -12.12 13.54 12.02
C GLU A 3 -11.31 13.26 10.74
N ARG A 4 -9.99 13.22 10.86
CA ARG A 4 -9.11 13.00 9.71
C ARG A 4 -9.17 11.52 9.30
N ASN A 5 -8.96 11.23 8.02
CA ASN A 5 -9.17 9.90 7.44
C ASN A 5 -8.39 8.80 8.18
N ILE A 6 -7.12 9.02 8.50
CA ILE A 6 -6.32 8.01 9.21
C ILE A 6 -6.82 7.75 10.64
N ASP A 7 -7.41 8.76 11.29
CA ASP A 7 -7.93 8.66 12.64
C ASP A 7 -9.23 7.83 12.62
N LEU A 8 -9.97 7.84 11.50
CA LEU A 8 -11.11 6.94 11.26
C LEU A 8 -10.69 5.49 10.99
N LEU A 9 -9.46 5.23 10.55
CA LEU A 9 -8.96 3.87 10.28
C LEU A 9 -8.18 3.24 11.43
N ASP A 10 -8.00 3.94 12.55
CA ASP A 10 -7.21 3.47 13.70
C ASP A 10 -5.76 3.06 13.33
N ILE A 11 -5.18 3.69 12.30
CA ILE A 11 -3.80 3.41 11.89
C ILE A 11 -2.85 3.89 13.00
N ASN A 12 -2.14 2.96 13.63
CA ASN A 12 -1.19 3.27 14.69
C ASN A 12 0.17 3.68 14.10
N LEU A 13 0.32 4.95 13.76
CA LEU A 13 1.55 5.49 13.15
C LEU A 13 2.80 5.31 14.02
N ILE A 14 2.66 5.36 15.35
CA ILE A 14 3.80 5.18 16.27
C ILE A 14 4.31 3.74 16.19
N GLN A 15 3.40 2.76 16.22
CA GLN A 15 3.76 1.36 16.10
C GLN A 15 4.31 1.06 14.70
N MET A 16 3.67 1.58 13.65
CA MET A 16 4.10 1.45 12.27
C MET A 16 5.53 1.99 12.08
N LYS A 17 5.82 3.22 12.54
CA LYS A 17 7.16 3.81 12.48
C LYS A 17 8.20 2.95 13.20
N LYS A 18 7.90 2.48 14.42
CA LYS A 18 8.82 1.62 15.18
C LYS A 18 9.13 0.31 14.45
N LYS A 19 8.14 -0.31 13.80
CA LYS A 19 8.35 -1.52 12.98
C LYS A 19 9.24 -1.22 11.79
N ILE A 20 8.93 -0.14 11.04
CA ILE A 20 9.71 0.26 9.87
C ILE A 20 11.15 0.57 10.26
N GLU A 21 11.39 1.39 11.29
CA GLU A 21 12.75 1.70 11.76
C GLU A 21 13.54 0.45 12.17
N LYS A 22 12.87 -0.50 12.84
CA LYS A 22 13.49 -1.76 13.23
C LYS A 22 13.90 -2.56 11.99
N GLU A 23 13.00 -2.71 11.02
CA GLU A 23 13.25 -3.45 9.78
C GLU A 23 14.28 -2.76 8.90
N SER A 24 14.20 -1.45 8.74
CA SER A 24 15.17 -0.65 7.99
C SER A 24 16.58 -0.78 8.54
N ARG A 25 16.76 -0.84 9.86
CA ARG A 25 18.07 -1.12 10.48
C ARG A 25 18.65 -2.50 10.13
N PHE A 26 17.80 -3.52 10.00
CA PHE A 26 18.26 -4.85 9.59
C PHE A 26 18.74 -4.85 8.14
N GLU A 27 18.12 -4.04 7.30
CA GLU A 27 18.44 -3.90 5.87
C GLU A 27 19.52 -2.84 5.59
N ASP A 28 20.12 -2.26 6.64
CA ASP A 28 21.08 -1.14 6.54
C ASP A 28 20.54 0.06 5.73
N THR A 29 19.25 0.38 5.94
CA THR A 29 18.54 1.49 5.30
C THR A 29 18.06 2.52 6.32
N LEU A 30 17.94 3.77 5.88
CA LEU A 30 17.43 4.86 6.71
C LEU A 30 15.94 5.12 6.43
N PHE A 31 15.16 5.23 7.50
CA PHE A 31 13.78 5.69 7.45
C PHE A 31 13.64 6.93 8.33
N ASP A 32 13.73 8.12 7.71
CA ASP A 32 13.66 9.41 8.39
C ASP A 32 12.35 10.14 8.10
N TYR A 33 11.24 9.48 8.45
CA TYR A 33 9.90 10.07 8.41
C TYR A 33 9.43 10.40 9.81
N SER A 34 9.07 11.66 10.04
CA SER A 34 8.37 12.05 11.27
C SER A 34 6.95 11.44 11.28
N ILE A 35 6.36 11.30 12.47
CA ILE A 35 4.96 10.86 12.58
C ILE A 35 4.03 11.85 11.90
N ASP A 36 4.34 13.14 11.95
CA ASP A 36 3.55 14.20 11.32
C ASP A 36 3.65 14.13 9.79
N ASP A 37 4.83 13.83 9.24
CA ASP A 37 5.04 13.62 7.80
C ASP A 37 4.26 12.40 7.30
N MET A 38 4.32 11.28 8.05
CA MET A 38 3.52 10.09 7.75
C MET A 38 2.01 10.40 7.82
N LYS A 39 1.58 11.15 8.85
CA LYS A 39 0.19 11.56 9.03
C LYS A 39 -0.27 12.47 7.89
N ALA A 40 0.55 13.41 7.44
CA ALA A 40 0.23 14.29 6.31
C ALA A 40 0.08 13.48 5.02
N LEU A 41 1.08 12.64 4.70
CA LEU A 41 1.08 11.80 3.50
C LEU A 41 -0.15 10.89 3.43
N LEU A 42 -0.46 10.18 4.52
CA LEU A 42 -1.58 9.24 4.52
C LEU A 42 -2.95 9.94 4.51
N ASN A 43 -3.09 11.13 5.08
CA ASN A 43 -4.34 11.90 4.95
C ASN A 43 -4.56 12.44 3.53
N GLU A 44 -3.49 12.70 2.79
CA GLU A 44 -3.57 13.07 1.38
C GLU A 44 -3.85 11.87 0.48
N ALA A 45 -3.23 10.72 0.79
CA ALA A 45 -3.34 9.52 -0.02
C ALA A 45 -4.60 8.69 0.23
N ILE A 46 -5.16 8.73 1.44
CA ILE A 46 -6.31 7.91 1.82
C ILE A 46 -7.57 8.75 1.84
N GLU A 47 -8.56 8.34 1.06
CA GLU A 47 -9.92 8.87 1.07
C GLU A 47 -10.87 7.79 1.60
N ILE A 48 -11.91 8.20 2.33
CA ILE A 48 -12.85 7.29 2.97
C ILE A 48 -14.26 7.68 2.56
N GLU A 49 -14.98 6.74 1.97
CA GLU A 49 -16.42 6.85 1.78
C GLU A 49 -17.10 6.34 3.05
N ALA A 50 -17.73 7.25 3.81
CA ALA A 50 -18.41 6.90 5.04
C ALA A 50 -19.78 7.58 5.16
N GLU A 51 -20.69 6.95 5.89
CA GLU A 51 -22.01 7.49 6.21
C GLU A 51 -22.27 7.50 7.73
N GLU A 52 -23.07 8.44 8.20
CA GLU A 52 -23.58 8.38 9.57
C GLU A 52 -24.77 7.41 9.66
N THR A 53 -24.74 6.53 10.65
CA THR A 53 -25.81 5.55 10.92
C THR A 53 -26.15 5.52 12.41
N GLU A 54 -27.41 5.22 12.72
CA GLU A 54 -27.87 4.98 14.10
C GLU A 54 -27.72 3.51 14.51
N ASP A 55 -27.48 2.62 13.54
CA ASP A 55 -27.34 1.17 13.77
C ASP A 55 -25.92 0.69 13.44
N ALA A 56 -25.32 -0.08 14.36
CA ALA A 56 -23.95 -0.57 14.25
C ALA A 56 -23.81 -1.83 13.36
N LYS A 57 -24.91 -2.27 12.73
CA LYS A 57 -24.99 -3.54 11.99
C LYS A 57 -24.67 -3.47 10.50
N THR A 58 -24.20 -2.33 9.99
CA THR A 58 -23.81 -2.20 8.58
C THR A 58 -22.52 -2.99 8.28
N ARG A 59 -22.42 -3.55 7.08
CA ARG A 59 -21.20 -4.24 6.61
C ARG A 59 -20.10 -3.18 6.44
N GLY A 60 -19.10 -3.15 7.33
CA GLY A 60 -17.98 -2.22 7.25
C GLY A 60 -17.30 -1.94 8.60
N ILE A 61 -16.31 -1.04 8.60
CA ILE A 61 -15.73 -0.50 9.84
C ILE A 61 -16.71 0.52 10.42
N VAL A 62 -17.19 0.27 11.64
CA VAL A 62 -18.17 1.14 12.31
C VAL A 62 -17.51 1.81 13.52
N LYS A 63 -17.50 3.14 13.54
CA LYS A 63 -16.97 3.95 14.66
C LYS A 63 -18.05 4.74 15.35
N LYS A 64 -18.10 4.68 16.68
CA LYS A 64 -19.04 5.48 17.47
C LYS A 64 -18.60 6.93 17.46
N LYS A 65 -19.48 7.84 17.04
CA LYS A 65 -19.24 9.28 17.09
C LYS A 65 -19.40 9.77 18.51
N ASN A 66 -18.35 10.38 19.05
CA ASN A 66 -18.32 10.85 20.43
C ASN A 66 -19.50 11.80 20.74
N GLY A 67 -20.21 11.52 21.83
CA GLY A 67 -21.25 12.41 22.38
C GLY A 67 -22.58 12.48 21.63
N THR A 68 -22.77 11.72 20.53
CA THR A 68 -24.01 11.84 19.70
C THR A 68 -24.89 10.59 19.68
N GLY A 69 -24.39 9.45 20.18
CA GLY A 69 -25.08 8.16 20.09
C GLY A 69 -25.11 7.55 18.67
N LYS A 70 -24.63 8.28 17.67
CA LYS A 70 -24.53 7.86 16.26
C LYS A 70 -23.20 7.18 15.97
N TYR A 71 -23.14 6.48 14.85
CA TYR A 71 -21.97 5.80 14.33
C TYR A 71 -21.60 6.35 12.96
N ILE A 72 -20.33 6.20 12.58
CA ILE A 72 -19.80 6.40 11.23
C ILE A 72 -19.52 5.01 10.67
N SER A 73 -20.19 4.63 9.59
CA SER A 73 -19.92 3.40 8.87
C SER A 73 -19.07 3.71 7.65
N ILE A 74 -17.87 3.15 7.60
CA ILE A 74 -16.97 3.21 6.44
C ILE A 74 -17.43 2.17 5.43
N LYS A 75 -17.79 2.61 4.22
CA LYS A 75 -18.22 1.77 3.10
C LYS A 75 -17.05 1.33 2.25
N ASN A 76 -16.16 2.26 1.94
CA ASN A 76 -14.98 2.05 1.12
C ASN A 76 -13.82 2.92 1.62
N VAL A 77 -12.60 2.43 1.38
CA VAL A 77 -11.32 3.09 1.61
C VAL A 77 -10.58 3.12 0.28
N HIS A 78 -10.19 4.32 -0.13
CA HIS A 78 -9.55 4.60 -1.39
C HIS A 78 -8.11 5.01 -1.08
N ILE A 79 -7.13 4.26 -1.58
CA ILE A 79 -5.71 4.51 -1.31
C ILE A 79 -5.02 4.87 -2.62
N SER A 80 -4.52 6.10 -2.71
CA SER A 80 -3.71 6.57 -3.83
C SER A 80 -2.25 6.13 -3.64
N MET A 81 -1.90 5.00 -4.24
CA MET A 81 -0.52 4.50 -4.27
C MET A 81 0.42 5.47 -4.97
N LYS A 82 -0.06 6.20 -5.99
CA LYS A 82 0.72 7.26 -6.63
C LYS A 82 1.15 8.34 -5.64
N ILE A 83 0.22 8.87 -4.84
CA ILE A 83 0.53 9.92 -3.84
C ILE A 83 1.52 9.38 -2.80
N ILE A 84 1.31 8.14 -2.32
CA ILE A 84 2.24 7.51 -1.37
C ILE A 84 3.64 7.44 -1.99
N LEU A 85 3.76 6.84 -3.18
CA LEU A 85 5.06 6.57 -3.80
C LEU A 85 5.80 7.85 -4.21
N GLU A 86 5.09 8.83 -4.77
CA GLU A 86 5.67 10.14 -5.09
C GLU A 86 6.05 10.90 -3.82
N GLY A 87 5.21 10.86 -2.78
CA GLY A 87 5.50 11.46 -1.48
C GLY A 87 6.74 10.86 -0.81
N LEU A 88 6.88 9.54 -0.85
CA LEU A 88 8.06 8.81 -0.33
C LEU A 88 9.32 9.13 -1.16
N ALA A 89 9.21 9.19 -2.49
CA ALA A 89 10.33 9.47 -3.39
C ALA A 89 10.89 10.89 -3.27
N LEU A 90 10.11 11.86 -2.76
CA LEU A 90 10.58 13.23 -2.52
C LEU A 90 11.61 13.34 -1.38
N LYS A 91 11.73 12.31 -0.53
CA LYS A 91 12.76 12.26 0.52
C LYS A 91 14.01 11.57 -0.02
N LYS A 92 15.12 12.31 -0.03
CA LYS A 92 16.36 11.99 -0.76
C LYS A 92 17.06 10.67 -0.40
N ASP A 93 16.64 9.97 0.65
CA ASP A 93 17.37 8.82 1.20
C ASP A 93 16.52 7.56 1.36
N MET A 94 15.32 7.50 0.76
CA MET A 94 14.52 6.28 0.77
C MET A 94 15.02 5.27 -0.25
N THR A 95 15.46 4.12 0.24
CA THR A 95 15.79 2.99 -0.62
C THR A 95 14.52 2.27 -1.11
N PRO A 96 14.58 1.56 -2.25
CA PRO A 96 13.42 0.80 -2.75
C PRO A 96 12.88 -0.21 -1.73
N ILE A 97 13.75 -0.87 -0.96
CA ILE A 97 13.33 -1.80 0.09
C ILE A 97 12.62 -1.08 1.26
N SER A 98 13.02 0.13 1.62
CA SER A 98 12.33 0.94 2.63
C SER A 98 10.90 1.28 2.21
N ILE A 99 10.67 1.51 0.92
CA ILE A 99 9.32 1.74 0.35
C ILE A 99 8.45 0.48 0.50
N VAL A 100 8.99 -0.69 0.16
CA VAL A 100 8.29 -1.97 0.35
C VAL A 100 7.94 -2.22 1.81
N ILE A 101 8.87 -1.97 2.73
CA ILE A 101 8.66 -2.09 4.17
C ILE A 101 7.53 -1.16 4.63
N PHE A 102 7.52 0.09 4.15
CA PHE A 102 6.46 1.06 4.47
C PHE A 102 5.09 0.56 3.99
N LEU A 103 4.99 0.17 2.71
CA LEU A 103 3.74 -0.30 2.11
C LEU A 103 3.21 -1.56 2.79
N TYR A 104 4.08 -2.54 3.06
CA TYR A 104 3.72 -3.75 3.79
C TYR A 104 3.13 -3.42 5.16
N ASN A 105 3.79 -2.55 5.94
CA ASN A 105 3.29 -2.17 7.26
C ASN A 105 1.99 -1.35 7.18
N LEU A 106 1.80 -0.52 6.15
CA LEU A 106 0.54 0.20 5.93
C LEU A 106 -0.62 -0.77 5.69
N PHE A 107 -0.43 -1.72 4.77
CA PHE A 107 -1.46 -2.69 4.42
C PHE A 107 -1.75 -3.65 5.59
N GLU A 108 -0.74 -3.99 6.40
CA GLU A 108 -0.93 -4.73 7.65
C GLU A 108 -1.82 -3.95 8.64
N GLN A 109 -1.63 -2.63 8.80
CA GLN A 109 -2.50 -1.79 9.64
C GLN A 109 -3.94 -1.77 9.14
N LEU A 110 -4.12 -1.84 7.82
CA LEU A 110 -5.43 -1.94 7.16
C LEU A 110 -6.01 -3.36 7.16
N ARG A 111 -5.30 -4.33 7.77
CA ARG A 111 -5.68 -5.75 7.86
C ARG A 111 -5.82 -6.44 6.50
N LEU A 112 -5.08 -5.94 5.51
CA LEU A 112 -4.97 -6.57 4.20
C LEU A 112 -3.92 -7.68 4.27
N ASN A 113 -4.30 -8.88 3.83
CA ASN A 113 -3.41 -10.03 3.81
C ASN A 113 -2.47 -9.95 2.61
N ILE A 114 -1.44 -9.13 2.72
CA ILE A 114 -0.41 -8.94 1.71
C ILE A 114 0.98 -9.16 2.30
N SER A 115 1.83 -9.85 1.54
CA SER A 115 3.20 -10.17 1.90
C SER A 115 4.18 -9.16 1.32
N ARG A 116 5.38 -9.05 1.91
CA ARG A 116 6.45 -8.20 1.38
C ARG A 116 6.84 -8.57 -0.06
N TRP A 117 6.83 -9.85 -0.39
CA TRP A 117 7.10 -10.38 -1.72
C TRP A 117 6.09 -9.86 -2.75
N GLN A 118 4.79 -9.88 -2.41
CA GLN A 118 3.74 -9.28 -3.24
C GLN A 118 3.98 -7.78 -3.44
N MET A 119 4.36 -7.06 -2.38
CA MET A 119 4.71 -5.63 -2.51
C MET A 119 5.95 -5.39 -3.37
N SER A 120 7.00 -6.21 -3.27
CA SER A 120 8.18 -6.10 -4.12
C SER A 120 7.87 -6.37 -5.60
N VAL A 121 7.00 -7.34 -5.89
CA VAL A 121 6.51 -7.58 -7.26
C VAL A 121 5.71 -6.39 -7.76
N TYR A 122 4.76 -5.89 -6.96
CA TYR A 122 3.99 -4.68 -7.28
C TYR A 122 4.93 -3.50 -7.59
N MET A 123 5.93 -3.26 -6.75
CA MET A 123 6.90 -2.17 -6.93
C MET A 123 7.75 -2.34 -8.19
N SER A 124 8.19 -3.58 -8.48
CA SER A 124 8.93 -3.90 -9.69
C SER A 124 8.14 -3.55 -10.94
N LEU A 125 6.84 -3.87 -10.97
CA LEU A 125 5.93 -3.52 -12.06
C LEU A 125 5.64 -2.01 -12.09
N TYR A 126 5.49 -1.38 -10.92
CA TYR A 126 5.20 0.05 -10.81
C TYR A 126 6.33 0.92 -11.40
N GLU A 127 7.60 0.56 -11.16
CA GLU A 127 8.76 1.30 -11.68
C GLU A 127 8.83 1.28 -13.21
N VAL A 128 8.58 0.11 -13.82
CA VAL A 128 8.82 -0.09 -15.26
C VAL A 128 7.63 0.27 -16.13
N ARG A 129 6.41 0.32 -15.59
CA ARG A 129 5.19 0.61 -16.40
C ARG A 129 5.22 1.97 -17.11
N ARG A 130 6.06 2.90 -16.63
CA ARG A 130 6.23 4.23 -17.25
C ARG A 130 7.13 4.19 -18.48
N THR A 131 7.89 3.12 -18.69
CA THR A 131 8.89 3.01 -19.75
C THR A 131 8.64 1.84 -20.70
N ILE A 132 7.95 0.78 -20.26
CA ILE A 132 7.71 -0.44 -21.02
C ILE A 132 6.27 -0.91 -20.83
N ASN A 133 5.63 -1.35 -21.93
CA ASN A 133 4.36 -2.06 -21.87
C ASN A 133 4.60 -3.50 -21.38
N ILE A 134 3.96 -3.85 -20.27
CA ILE A 134 4.13 -5.16 -19.62
C ILE A 134 3.09 -6.12 -20.18
N THR A 135 3.53 -7.25 -20.71
CA THR A 135 2.71 -8.31 -21.32
C THR A 135 3.14 -9.66 -20.77
N ASP A 136 2.38 -10.73 -21.05
CA ASP A 136 2.77 -12.08 -20.64
C ASP A 136 4.18 -12.48 -21.11
N GLU A 137 4.60 -11.98 -22.27
CA GLU A 137 5.90 -12.30 -22.89
C GLU A 137 7.10 -11.74 -22.10
N ASN A 138 6.93 -10.61 -21.41
CA ASN A 138 8.03 -9.91 -20.73
C ASN A 138 7.84 -9.77 -19.20
N LEU A 139 6.69 -10.16 -18.67
CA LEU A 139 6.31 -9.98 -17.27
C LEU A 139 7.36 -10.54 -16.29
N VAL A 140 7.78 -11.78 -16.51
CA VAL A 140 8.70 -12.49 -15.62
C VAL A 140 10.08 -11.84 -15.64
N ASP A 141 10.58 -11.50 -16.83
CA ASP A 141 11.90 -10.89 -17.00
C ASP A 141 11.96 -9.49 -16.37
N VAL A 142 10.88 -8.71 -16.56
CA VAL A 142 10.70 -7.39 -15.93
C VAL A 142 10.78 -7.49 -14.42
N ILE A 143 10.06 -8.45 -13.81
CA ILE A 143 10.05 -8.63 -12.35
C ILE A 143 11.42 -9.09 -11.87
N ILE A 144 12.01 -10.13 -12.48
CA ILE A 144 13.33 -10.65 -12.08
C ILE A 144 14.41 -9.57 -12.17
N SER A 145 14.36 -8.72 -13.19
CA SER A 145 15.36 -7.65 -13.38
C SER A 145 15.31 -6.57 -12.29
N ASN A 146 14.20 -6.44 -11.56
CA ASN A 146 14.01 -5.38 -10.58
C ASN A 146 13.87 -5.90 -9.14
N ILE A 147 13.45 -7.15 -8.93
CA ILE A 147 13.12 -7.67 -7.60
C ILE A 147 14.29 -7.62 -6.62
N GLY A 148 15.52 -7.71 -7.13
CA GLY A 148 16.77 -7.55 -6.36
C GLY A 148 16.90 -6.20 -5.65
N LYS A 149 16.36 -5.11 -6.23
CA LYS A 149 16.35 -3.78 -5.61
C LYS A 149 15.54 -3.74 -4.32
N TYR A 150 14.61 -4.67 -4.15
CA TYR A 150 13.65 -4.73 -3.05
C TYR A 150 13.94 -5.86 -2.06
N GLY A 151 15.21 -6.31 -1.98
CA GLY A 151 15.66 -7.26 -0.97
C GLY A 151 15.41 -8.73 -1.28
N TYR A 152 15.13 -9.09 -2.54
CA TYR A 152 14.91 -10.48 -2.94
C TYR A 152 15.83 -10.90 -4.09
N GLU A 153 16.65 -11.92 -3.85
CA GLU A 153 17.68 -12.32 -4.81
C GLU A 153 17.11 -12.90 -6.10
N LYS A 154 16.20 -13.89 -6.03
CA LYS A 154 15.44 -14.43 -7.18
C LYS A 154 14.14 -15.09 -6.74
N LEU A 155 13.10 -14.96 -7.55
CA LEU A 155 11.86 -15.73 -7.43
C LEU A 155 11.74 -16.70 -8.60
N SER A 156 11.16 -17.88 -8.35
CA SER A 156 10.84 -18.80 -9.43
C SER A 156 9.72 -18.23 -10.29
N THR A 157 9.71 -18.56 -11.58
CA THR A 157 8.64 -18.18 -12.52
C THR A 157 7.26 -18.53 -11.97
N GLY A 158 7.08 -19.74 -11.43
CA GLY A 158 5.81 -20.15 -10.85
C GLY A 158 5.38 -19.30 -9.66
N LYS A 159 6.33 -18.88 -8.80
CA LYS A 159 6.02 -17.99 -7.67
C LYS A 159 5.65 -16.59 -8.15
N ILE A 160 6.34 -16.07 -9.15
CA ILE A 160 6.04 -14.77 -9.77
C ILE A 160 4.62 -14.78 -10.34
N MET A 161 4.28 -15.77 -11.18
CA MET A 161 2.96 -15.85 -11.80
C MET A 161 1.84 -15.99 -10.76
N ASN A 162 2.04 -16.81 -9.73
CA ASN A 162 1.07 -16.92 -8.65
C ASN A 162 0.90 -15.58 -7.92
N THR A 163 1.98 -14.87 -7.64
CA THR A 163 1.92 -13.55 -6.99
C THR A 163 1.25 -12.49 -7.86
N VAL A 164 1.48 -12.50 -9.17
CA VAL A 164 0.78 -11.60 -10.10
C VAL A 164 -0.72 -11.88 -10.11
N ASN A 165 -1.13 -13.15 -10.13
CA ASN A 165 -2.55 -13.53 -10.04
C ASN A 165 -3.18 -13.09 -8.70
N GLU A 166 -2.45 -13.23 -7.59
CA GLU A 166 -2.91 -12.75 -6.28
C GLU A 166 -3.10 -11.23 -6.27
N LEU A 167 -2.15 -10.47 -6.82
CA LEU A 167 -2.23 -9.00 -6.92
C LEU A 167 -3.38 -8.55 -7.83
N TYR A 168 -3.64 -9.26 -8.95
CA TYR A 168 -4.80 -9.03 -9.81
C TYR A 168 -6.11 -9.25 -9.05
N ASN A 169 -6.23 -10.36 -8.31
CA ASN A 169 -7.42 -10.65 -7.52
C ASN A 169 -7.64 -9.66 -6.36
N MET A 170 -6.58 -8.99 -5.89
CA MET A 170 -6.65 -7.91 -4.90
C MET A 170 -7.00 -6.55 -5.51
N GLY A 171 -7.13 -6.46 -6.84
CA GLY A 171 -7.34 -5.18 -7.54
C GLY A 171 -6.12 -4.25 -7.50
N LEU A 172 -4.92 -4.79 -7.28
CA LEU A 172 -3.66 -4.04 -7.35
C LEU A 172 -3.06 -4.05 -8.77
N LEU A 173 -3.53 -4.97 -9.61
CA LEU A 173 -3.21 -5.05 -11.02
C LEU A 173 -4.52 -5.18 -11.81
N ASP A 174 -4.52 -4.62 -13.02
CA ASP A 174 -5.53 -4.84 -14.03
C ASP A 174 -4.87 -5.35 -15.32
N ILE A 175 -5.65 -6.02 -16.17
CA ILE A 175 -5.19 -6.50 -17.48
C ILE A 175 -6.13 -5.95 -18.54
N ASP A 176 -5.63 -5.00 -19.32
CA ASP A 176 -6.40 -4.35 -20.38
C ASP A 176 -5.72 -4.57 -21.73
N ASN A 177 -6.43 -5.18 -22.67
CA ASN A 177 -5.92 -5.54 -24.00
C ASN A 177 -4.60 -6.34 -23.98
N GLY A 178 -4.43 -7.22 -22.98
CA GLY A 178 -3.22 -8.03 -22.80
C GLY A 178 -2.04 -7.30 -22.15
N PHE A 179 -2.25 -6.06 -21.69
CA PHE A 179 -1.25 -5.29 -20.97
C PHE A 179 -1.55 -5.27 -19.48
N TYR A 180 -0.55 -5.61 -18.67
CA TYR A 180 -0.61 -5.48 -17.22
C TYR A 180 -0.51 -4.01 -16.84
N LYS A 181 -1.55 -3.52 -16.16
CA LYS A 181 -1.63 -2.19 -15.58
C LYS A 181 -1.49 -2.31 -14.06
N VAL A 182 -0.68 -1.42 -13.49
CA VAL A 182 -0.55 -1.32 -12.03
C VAL A 182 -1.53 -0.26 -11.54
N GLU A 183 -2.44 -0.67 -10.66
CA GLU A 183 -3.46 0.21 -10.12
C GLU A 183 -2.85 1.23 -9.17
N GLU A 184 -3.09 2.50 -9.47
CA GLU A 184 -2.65 3.61 -8.62
C GLU A 184 -3.65 3.92 -7.51
N LYS A 185 -4.84 3.33 -7.58
CA LYS A 185 -5.94 3.51 -6.64
C LYS A 185 -6.43 2.14 -6.19
N VAL A 186 -6.30 1.88 -4.90
CA VAL A 186 -6.73 0.62 -4.28
C VAL A 186 -8.01 0.87 -3.52
N TYR A 187 -9.01 0.02 -3.76
CA TYR A 187 -10.33 0.10 -3.13
C TYR A 187 -10.47 -1.04 -2.12
N TYR A 188 -10.93 -0.72 -0.91
CA TYR A 188 -11.17 -1.70 0.16
C TYR A 188 -12.42 -1.40 0.97
#